data_AF-A0A9J5XNK3-F1
#
_entry.id   AF-A0A9J5XNK3-F1
#
_cell.length_a   1.000
_cell.length_b   1.000
_cell.length_c   1.000
_cell.angle_alpha   90.00
_cell.angle_beta   90.00
_cell.angle_gamma   90.00
#
_symmetry.space_group_name_H-M   'P 1'
#
loop_
_entity.id
_entity.type
_entity.pdbx_description
1 polymer ?
#
loop_
_entity_poly.entity_id
_entity_poly.type
_entity_poly.pdbx_seq_one_letter_code
_entity_poly.pdbx_strand_id
1 'polypeptide(L)'
;MDKDMIFFAMGFKSYEIARDESRAEMWYDWTERGRIMISRTSFSQKSMEWICSILKEASKVKGNTVRRWGRQEHVSHLFCARNFNNKGRYISIISIQGKSKAVLIVPKISFNVGWWDLATKIEKFIYFIT
;
A
#
# COMPACT_ATOMS: atom_id res chain seq x y z
N MET A 1 6.30 12.28 -18.31
CA MET A 1 5.92 11.32 -17.26
C MET A 1 6.28 12.01 -15.97
N ASP A 2 5.29 12.48 -15.22
CA ASP A 2 5.53 13.28 -14.01
C ASP A 2 6.40 12.47 -13.05
N LYS A 3 7.58 13.01 -12.71
CA LYS A 3 8.60 12.34 -11.91
C LYS A 3 8.15 12.07 -10.46
N ASP A 4 7.05 12.70 -10.05
CA ASP A 4 6.58 12.75 -8.67
C ASP A 4 5.39 11.84 -8.41
N MET A 5 4.99 11.01 -9.38
CA MET A 5 3.82 10.15 -9.24
C MET A 5 3.94 8.83 -10.00
N ILE A 6 3.43 7.76 -9.39
CA ILE A 6 3.17 6.50 -10.09
C ILE A 6 1.70 6.13 -10.08
N PHE A 7 1.25 5.57 -11.20
CA PHE A 7 -0.09 5.00 -11.35
C PHE A 7 -0.02 3.50 -11.59
N PHE A 8 -0.98 2.75 -11.03
CA PHE A 8 -1.14 1.33 -11.31
C PHE A 8 -2.59 0.87 -11.11
N ALA A 9 -2.98 -0.19 -11.82
CA ALA A 9 -4.27 -0.85 -11.66
C ALA A 9 -4.09 -2.24 -11.07
N MET A 10 -4.99 -2.64 -10.17
CA MET A 10 -5.07 -4.00 -9.66
C MET A 10 -6.53 -4.44 -9.52
N GLY A 11 -6.92 -5.44 -10.31
CA GLY A 11 -8.32 -5.84 -10.43
C GLY A 11 -9.17 -4.68 -10.95
N PHE A 12 -10.29 -4.39 -10.26
CA PHE A 12 -11.22 -3.31 -10.60
C PHE A 12 -10.95 -1.99 -9.85
N LYS A 13 -9.70 -1.80 -9.39
CA LYS A 13 -9.27 -0.60 -8.66
C LYS A 13 -8.06 0.01 -9.33
N SER A 14 -7.96 1.33 -9.25
CA SER A 14 -6.77 2.08 -9.64
C SER A 14 -6.16 2.78 -8.43
N TYR A 15 -4.85 3.02 -8.52
CA TYR A 15 -4.08 3.59 -7.45
C TYR A 15 -3.10 4.62 -8.00
N GLU A 16 -2.87 5.61 -7.16
CA GLU A 16 -1.96 6.71 -7.41
C GLU A 16 -1.13 6.90 -6.15
N ILE A 17 0.18 6.99 -6.32
CA ILE A 17 1.11 7.32 -5.25
C ILE A 17 1.90 8.52 -5.72
N ALA A 18 1.77 9.65 -5.03
CA ALA A 18 2.48 10.88 -5.32
C ALA A 18 3.47 11.20 -4.18
N ARG A 19 4.62 11.81 -4.50
CA ARG A 19 5.54 12.36 -3.50
C ARG A 19 4.93 13.63 -2.90
N ASP A 20 5.08 13.77 -1.58
CA ASP A 20 4.76 14.99 -0.85
C ASP A 20 6.07 15.56 -0.28
N GLU A 21 6.63 16.53 -1.01
CA GLU A 21 7.87 17.24 -0.65
C GLU A 21 7.61 18.47 0.24
N SER A 22 6.36 18.72 0.63
CA SER A 22 6.02 19.88 1.49
C SER A 22 6.47 19.68 2.95
N ARG A 23 7.01 18.51 3.29
CA ARG A 23 7.38 18.10 4.65
C ARG A 23 8.90 17.96 4.79
N ALA A 24 9.38 18.04 6.03
CA ALA A 24 10.81 17.93 6.34
C ALA A 24 11.41 16.55 6.00
N GLU A 25 10.58 15.50 6.00
CA GLU A 25 10.94 14.16 5.52
C GLU A 25 10.16 13.86 4.24
N MET A 26 10.60 12.86 3.46
CA MET A 26 9.87 12.42 2.27
C MET A 26 8.61 11.64 2.64
N TRP A 27 7.46 12.09 2.15
CA TRP A 27 6.16 11.44 2.33
C TRP A 27 5.53 11.07 0.99
N TYR A 28 4.56 10.16 1.05
CA TYR A 28 3.87 9.61 -0.11
C TYR A 28 2.38 9.62 0.10
N ASP A 29 1.65 10.36 -0.73
CA ASP A 29 0.19 10.36 -0.76
C ASP A 29 -0.31 9.20 -1.60
N TRP A 30 -1.04 8.28 -0.96
CA TRP A 30 -1.59 7.10 -1.60
C TRP A 30 -3.11 7.23 -1.73
N THR A 31 -3.57 7.34 -2.98
CA THR A 31 -4.99 7.33 -3.34
C THR A 31 -5.37 5.99 -3.95
N GLU A 32 -6.39 5.34 -3.38
CA GLU A 32 -7.10 4.21 -3.98
C GLU A 32 -8.43 4.71 -4.56
N ARG A 33 -8.73 4.35 -5.80
CA ARG A 33 -10.02 4.59 -6.45
C ARG A 33 -10.67 3.24 -6.79
N GLY A 34 -11.77 2.95 -6.11
CA GLY A 34 -12.68 1.86 -6.46
C GLY A 34 -13.95 2.37 -7.14
N ARG A 35 -14.86 1.46 -7.51
CA ARG A 35 -16.12 1.82 -8.17
C ARG A 35 -17.02 2.76 -7.36
N ILE A 36 -17.01 2.63 -6.03
CA ILE A 36 -17.94 3.34 -5.13
C ILE A 36 -17.20 4.27 -4.15
N MET A 37 -15.96 3.94 -3.81
CA MET A 37 -15.22 4.60 -2.74
C MET A 37 -13.83 5.00 -3.21
N ILE A 38 -13.41 6.17 -2.75
CA ILE A 38 -12.04 6.67 -2.85
C ILE A 38 -11.47 6.73 -1.43
N SER A 39 -10.33 6.10 -1.22
CA SER A 39 -9.59 6.14 0.04
C SER A 39 -8.27 6.87 -0.17
N ARG A 40 -7.88 7.72 0.79
CA ARG A 40 -6.62 8.48 0.74
C ARG A 40 -5.92 8.43 2.09
N THR A 41 -4.60 8.34 2.05
CA THR A 41 -3.74 8.41 3.24
C THR A 41 -2.33 8.75 2.81
N SER A 42 -1.55 9.34 3.72
CA SER A 42 -0.13 9.60 3.50
C SER A 42 0.72 8.65 4.34
N PHE A 43 1.89 8.29 3.84
CA PHE A 43 2.87 7.48 4.56
C PHE A 43 4.26 8.12 4.48
N SER A 44 5.02 8.04 5.56
CA SER A 44 6.46 8.34 5.52
C SER A 44 7.18 7.35 4.60
N GLN A 45 8.39 7.71 4.14
CA GLN A 45 9.24 6.77 3.42
C GLN A 45 9.45 5.46 4.18
N LYS A 46 9.74 5.52 5.49
CA LYS A 46 9.92 4.32 6.33
C LYS A 46 8.67 3.45 6.37
N SER A 47 7.49 4.06 6.42
CA SER A 47 6.22 3.34 6.40
C SER A 47 5.96 2.69 5.04
N MET A 48 6.29 3.36 3.94
CA MET A 48 6.20 2.80 2.59
C MET A 48 7.13 1.61 2.36
N GLU A 49 8.40 1.71 2.78
CA GLU A 49 9.37 0.61 2.75
C GLU A 49 8.88 -0.60 3.55
N TRP A 50 8.30 -0.35 4.73
CA TRP A 50 7.70 -1.40 5.53
C TRP A 50 6.51 -2.05 4.81
N ILE A 51 5.60 -1.28 4.21
CA ILE A 51 4.48 -1.81 3.41
C ILE A 51 5.00 -2.69 2.27
N CYS A 52 6.05 -2.26 1.54
CA CYS A 52 6.68 -3.05 0.50
C CYS A 52 7.22 -4.38 1.02
N SER A 53 7.86 -4.39 2.19
CA SER A 53 8.32 -5.62 2.83
C SER A 53 7.16 -6.60 3.11
N ILE A 54 6.03 -6.09 3.59
CA ILE A 54 4.84 -6.89 3.89
C ILE A 54 4.19 -7.43 2.62
N LEU A 55 4.08 -6.62 1.57
CA LEU A 55 3.55 -7.05 0.27
C LEU A 55 4.39 -8.20 -0.32
N LYS A 56 5.72 -8.11 -0.22
CA LYS A 56 6.65 -9.17 -0.64
C LYS A 56 6.54 -10.42 0.23
N GLU A 57 6.44 -10.28 1.54
CA GLU A 57 6.24 -11.43 2.44
C GLU A 57 4.91 -12.14 2.14
N ALA A 58 3.84 -11.36 1.99
CA ALA A 58 2.51 -11.86 1.73
C ALA A 58 2.37 -12.54 0.37
N SER A 59 3.16 -12.12 -0.63
CA SER A 59 3.09 -12.69 -1.99
C SER A 59 3.53 -14.15 -2.01
N LYS A 60 4.56 -14.52 -1.22
CA LYS A 60 5.20 -15.85 -1.17
C LYS A 60 4.30 -16.97 -0.64
N VAL A 61 3.22 -16.62 0.07
CA VAL A 61 2.38 -17.61 0.76
C VAL A 61 1.32 -18.21 -0.17
N LYS A 62 1.24 -19.55 -0.16
CA LYS A 62 0.20 -20.32 -0.83
C LYS A 62 -1.06 -20.45 0.04
N GLY A 63 -2.20 -20.63 -0.60
CA GLY A 63 -3.48 -20.84 0.07
C GLY A 63 -4.11 -19.60 0.70
N ASN A 64 -5.20 -19.85 1.42
CA ASN A 64 -6.07 -18.86 2.04
C ASN A 64 -5.83 -18.82 3.54
N THR A 65 -4.89 -17.95 3.95
CA THR A 65 -4.53 -17.78 5.35
C THR A 65 -4.52 -16.30 5.71
N VAL A 66 -5.04 -16.00 6.90
CA VAL A 66 -5.03 -14.65 7.47
C VAL A 66 -3.71 -14.41 8.21
N ARG A 67 -3.10 -13.24 7.99
CA ARG A 67 -1.94 -12.78 8.76
C ARG A 67 -2.04 -11.27 8.97
N ARG A 68 -1.64 -10.79 10.15
CA ARG A 68 -1.69 -9.37 10.52
C ARG A 68 -0.29 -8.91 10.93
N TRP A 69 0.05 -7.69 10.54
CA TRP A 69 1.27 -6.98 10.91
C TRP A 69 0.87 -5.61 11.44
N GLY A 70 1.60 -5.12 12.44
CA GLY A 70 1.37 -3.81 13.04
C GLY A 70 2.69 -3.10 13.29
N ARG A 71 2.68 -1.78 13.13
CA ARG A 71 3.78 -0.88 13.47
C ARG A 71 3.20 0.41 14.04
N GLN A 72 3.89 0.97 15.01
CA GLN A 72 3.66 2.33 15.48
C GLN A 72 4.80 3.22 14.99
N GLU A 73 4.47 4.41 14.51
CA GLU A 73 5.42 5.45 14.12
C GLU A 73 4.95 6.78 14.71
N HIS A 74 5.65 7.26 15.75
CA HIS A 74 5.23 8.41 16.56
C HIS A 74 3.76 8.30 17.01
N VAL A 75 2.89 9.17 16.48
CA VAL A 75 1.46 9.25 16.79
C VAL A 75 0.57 8.45 15.83
N SER A 76 1.17 7.80 14.83
CA SER A 76 0.48 7.04 13.80
C SER A 76 0.61 5.54 14.04
N HIS A 77 -0.50 4.82 13.93
CA HIS A 77 -0.53 3.36 13.94
C HIS A 77 -0.83 2.85 12.54
N LEU A 78 0.01 1.95 12.06
CA LEU A 78 -0.08 1.34 10.75
C LEU A 78 -0.27 -0.17 10.90
N PHE A 79 -1.31 -0.69 10.27
CA PHE A 79 -1.59 -2.12 10.24
C PHE A 79 -1.71 -2.62 8.81
N CYS A 80 -1.11 -3.77 8.54
CA CYS A 80 -1.32 -4.51 7.31
C CYS A 80 -1.96 -5.85 7.65
N ALA A 81 -2.89 -6.33 6.84
CA ALA A 81 -3.44 -7.66 6.99
C ALA A 81 -3.64 -8.35 5.64
N ARG A 82 -3.15 -9.58 5.53
CA ARG A 82 -3.48 -10.48 4.44
C ARG A 82 -4.77 -11.18 4.78
N ASN A 83 -5.75 -11.03 3.90
CA ASN A 83 -7.10 -11.56 4.06
C ASN A 83 -7.54 -12.30 2.79
N PHE A 84 -8.68 -12.98 2.88
CA PHE A 84 -9.37 -13.59 1.75
C PHE A 84 -10.88 -13.55 1.96
N ASN A 85 -11.63 -13.50 0.87
CA ASN A 85 -13.08 -13.66 0.85
C ASN A 85 -13.52 -14.38 -0.43
N ASN A 86 -14.83 -14.41 -0.72
CA ASN A 86 -15.38 -15.02 -1.93
C ASN A 86 -14.90 -14.37 -3.26
N LYS A 87 -14.31 -13.16 -3.21
CA LYS A 87 -13.71 -12.47 -4.37
C LYS A 87 -12.20 -12.69 -4.48
N GLY A 88 -11.61 -13.49 -3.60
CA GLY A 88 -10.19 -13.80 -3.59
C GLY A 88 -9.41 -13.13 -2.45
N ARG A 89 -8.08 -13.10 -2.61
CA ARG A 89 -7.15 -12.59 -1.60
C ARG A 89 -6.93 -11.09 -1.74
N TYR A 90 -6.73 -10.40 -0.62
CA TYR A 90 -6.44 -8.97 -0.58
C TYR A 90 -5.53 -8.62 0.60
N ILE A 91 -4.76 -7.55 0.48
CA ILE A 91 -4.11 -6.86 1.59
C ILE A 91 -4.97 -5.67 1.98
N SER A 92 -5.29 -5.53 3.27
CA SER A 92 -5.77 -4.28 3.83
C SER A 92 -4.62 -3.52 4.49
N ILE A 93 -4.45 -2.24 4.16
CA ILE A 93 -3.52 -1.32 4.82
C ILE A 93 -4.37 -0.31 5.58
N ILE A 94 -4.17 -0.21 6.89
CA ILE A 94 -4.96 0.62 7.78
C ILE A 94 -4.03 1.62 8.44
N SER A 95 -4.25 2.90 8.18
CA SER A 95 -3.55 4.01 8.83
C SER A 95 -4.47 4.66 9.84
N ILE A 96 -4.00 4.86 11.06
CA ILE A 96 -4.71 5.57 12.13
C ILE A 96 -3.80 6.67 12.65
N GLN A 97 -4.27 7.92 12.61
CA GLN A 97 -3.57 9.08 13.15
C GLN A 97 -4.56 9.93 13.94
N GLY A 98 -4.44 9.90 15.27
CA GLY A 98 -5.43 10.52 16.16
C GLY A 98 -6.83 9.94 15.92
N LYS A 99 -7.80 10.81 15.57
CA LYS A 99 -9.18 10.41 15.24
C LYS A 99 -9.38 10.01 13.78
N SER A 100 -8.37 10.22 12.92
CA SER A 100 -8.45 9.90 11.50
C SER A 100 -8.09 8.42 11.27
N LYS A 101 -8.88 7.75 10.42
CA LYS A 101 -8.64 6.38 9.97
C LYS A 101 -8.84 6.28 8.47
N ALA A 102 -7.85 5.72 7.78
CA ALA A 102 -7.92 5.38 6.38
C ALA A 102 -7.69 3.88 6.18
N VAL A 103 -8.37 3.30 5.19
CA VAL A 103 -8.21 1.90 4.81
C VAL A 103 -8.02 1.81 3.31
N LEU A 104 -6.88 1.22 2.90
CA LEU A 104 -6.61 0.82 1.52
C LEU A 104 -6.78 -0.69 1.36
N ILE A 105 -7.33 -1.14 0.24
CA ILE A 105 -7.58 -2.55 -0.09
C ILE A 105 -6.91 -2.93 -1.41
N VAL A 106 -5.78 -3.63 -1.34
CA VAL A 106 -5.00 -4.07 -2.50
C VAL A 106 -5.31 -5.53 -2.84
N PRO A 107 -6.11 -5.83 -3.88
CA PRO A 107 -6.46 -7.19 -4.25
C PRO A 107 -5.25 -7.94 -4.84
N LYS A 108 -5.27 -9.26 -4.74
CA LYS A 108 -4.32 -10.12 -5.46
C LYS A 108 -4.85 -10.42 -6.86
N ILE A 109 -4.06 -10.13 -7.89
CA ILE A 109 -4.44 -10.41 -9.29
C ILE A 109 -4.21 -11.90 -9.61
N SER A 110 -3.07 -12.46 -9.22
CA SER A 110 -2.71 -13.86 -9.47
C SER A 110 -1.73 -14.40 -8.42
N PHE A 111 -1.42 -15.71 -8.43
CA PHE A 111 -0.53 -16.32 -7.44
C PHE A 111 0.93 -15.89 -7.66
N ASN A 112 1.65 -15.53 -6.58
CA ASN A 112 2.99 -14.89 -6.55
C ASN A 112 3.18 -13.58 -7.34
N VAL A 113 2.24 -13.24 -8.21
CA VAL A 113 2.25 -12.08 -9.09
C VAL A 113 1.26 -11.04 -8.58
N GLY A 114 1.55 -9.76 -8.79
CA GLY A 114 0.71 -8.64 -8.34
C GLY A 114 1.29 -7.92 -7.11
N TRP A 115 1.30 -8.53 -5.92
CA TRP A 115 1.81 -7.83 -4.72
C TRP A 115 3.34 -7.67 -4.73
N TRP A 116 4.07 -8.66 -5.26
CA TRP A 116 5.53 -8.56 -5.38
C TRP A 116 5.94 -7.50 -6.40
N ASP A 117 5.28 -7.50 -7.56
CA ASP A 117 5.53 -6.53 -8.63
C ASP A 117 5.14 -5.11 -8.19
N LEU A 118 4.02 -4.98 -7.47
CA LEU A 118 3.61 -3.72 -6.86
C LEU A 118 4.68 -3.21 -5.88
N ALA A 119 5.10 -4.04 -4.93
CA ALA A 119 6.13 -3.65 -3.97
C ALA A 119 7.41 -3.22 -4.67
N THR A 120 7.84 -3.97 -5.68
CA THR A 120 9.03 -3.65 -6.48
C THR A 120 8.87 -2.32 -7.24
N LYS A 121 7.67 -2.05 -7.78
CA LYS A 121 7.36 -0.79 -8.46
C LYS A 121 7.40 0.40 -7.49
N ILE A 122 6.83 0.24 -6.30
CA ILE A 122 6.84 1.27 -5.24
C ILE A 122 8.28 1.52 -4.76
N GLU A 123 9.05 0.47 -4.47
CA GLU A 123 10.46 0.63 -4.07
C GLU A 123 11.28 1.35 -5.11
N LYS A 124 11.13 1.00 -6.40
CA LYS A 124 11.78 1.75 -7.48
C LYS A 124 11.39 3.23 -7.42
N PHE A 125 10.11 3.54 -7.20
CA PHE A 125 9.66 4.92 -7.07
C PHE A 125 10.20 5.65 -5.84
N ILE A 126 10.41 4.95 -4.72
CA ILE A 126 11.03 5.51 -3.51
C ILE A 126 12.51 5.86 -3.78
N TYR A 127 13.25 4.99 -4.47
CA TYR A 127 14.70 5.12 -4.61
C TYR A 127 15.18 5.77 -5.92
N PHE A 128 14.37 5.86 -6.97
CA PHE A 128 14.73 6.60 -8.19
C PHE A 128 14.43 8.08 -8.04
N ILE A 129 15.43 8.85 -7.62
CA ILE A 129 15.47 10.31 -7.77
C ILE A 129 16.21 10.58 -9.09
N THR A 130 15.55 11.20 -10.08
CA THR A 130 16.18 11.63 -11.35
C THR A 130 15.87 13.08 -11.62
#